data_AF-A0A2E9CCP0-F1
#
_entry.id   AF-A0A2E9CCP0-F1
#
_cell.length_a   1.000
_cell.length_b   1.000
_cell.length_c   1.000
_cell.angle_alpha   90.00
_cell.angle_beta   90.00
_cell.angle_gamma   90.00
#
_symmetry.space_group_name_H-M   'P 1'
#
loop_
_entity.id
_entity.type
_entity.pdbx_description
1 polymer ?
#
loop_
_entity_poly.entity_id
_entity_poly.type
_entity_poly.pdbx_seq_one_letter_code
_entity_poly.pdbx_strand_id
1 'polypeptide(L)'
;MGIAFLVGALPPIIPFIFVNETSVGILWSTIFSLFGLFMVGWIKGVLVKSNRVLDGLENFGLGAAGAAITYLIGLMVGTSV
;
A
#
# COMPACT_ATOMS: atom_id res chain seq x y z
N MET A 1 2.97 -7.44 17.22
CA MET A 1 2.18 -6.81 16.13
C MET A 1 2.42 -5.31 15.99
N GLY A 2 2.42 -4.51 17.07
CA GLY A 2 2.54 -3.04 16.97
C GLY A 2 3.74 -2.51 16.16
N ILE A 3 4.96 -3.01 16.41
CA ILE A 3 6.16 -2.57 15.67
C ILE A 3 6.05 -2.91 14.17
N ALA A 4 5.60 -4.11 13.84
CA ALA A 4 5.45 -4.54 12.44
C ALA A 4 4.40 -3.68 11.70
N PHE A 5 3.29 -3.34 12.37
CA PHE A 5 2.29 -2.41 11.83
C PHE A 5 2.89 -1.02 11.61
N LEU A 6 3.62 -0.49 12.59
CA LEU A 6 4.25 0.83 12.50
C LEU A 6 5.23 0.88 11.33
N VAL A 7 6.11 -0.12 11.20
CA VAL A 7 7.05 -0.23 10.08
C VAL A 7 6.31 -0.35 8.74
N GLY A 8 5.26 -1.16 8.67
CA GLY A 8 4.45 -1.33 7.47
C GLY A 8 3.67 -0.08 7.05
N ALA A 9 3.36 0.82 7.99
CA ALA A 9 2.66 2.08 7.71
C ALA A 9 3.60 3.19 7.20
N LEU A 10 4.92 3.07 7.37
CA LEU A 10 5.86 4.11 6.94
C LEU A 10 5.91 4.36 5.43
N PRO A 11 5.99 3.33 4.55
CA PRO A 11 6.13 3.53 3.11
C PRO A 11 5.09 4.49 2.48
N PRO A 12 3.77 4.38 2.76
CA PRO A 12 2.80 5.35 2.26
C PRO A 12 2.98 6.78 2.79
N ILE A 13 3.52 6.95 4.00
CA ILE A 13 3.59 8.25 4.68
C ILE A 13 4.82 9.05 4.21
N ILE A 14 5.93 8.36 3.92
CA ILE A 14 7.20 8.96 3.54
C ILE A 14 7.07 10.03 2.44
N PRO A 15 6.34 9.81 1.33
CA PRO A 15 6.21 10.82 0.26
C PRO A 15 5.66 12.16 0.71
N PHE A 16 4.70 12.16 1.65
CA PHE A 16 4.07 13.38 2.15
C PHE A 16 4.99 14.22 3.04
N ILE A 17 6.14 13.69 3.45
CA ILE A 17 7.18 14.45 4.15
C ILE A 17 7.96 15.35 3.17
N PHE A 18 8.04 14.94 1.90
CA PHE A 18 8.86 15.60 0.88
C PHE A 18 8.06 16.34 -0.19
N VAL A 19 6.79 15.95 -0.40
CA VAL A 19 5.94 16.50 -1.45
C VAL A 19 4.76 17.25 -0.83
N ASN A 20 4.65 18.54 -1.14
CA ASN A 20 3.55 19.39 -0.68
C ASN A 20 2.30 19.30 -1.57
N GLU A 21 2.49 18.93 -2.84
CA GLU A 21 1.37 18.77 -3.77
C GLU A 21 0.68 17.43 -3.52
N THR A 22 -0.61 17.48 -3.15
CA THR A 22 -1.37 16.29 -2.74
C THR A 22 -1.42 15.22 -3.82
N SER A 23 -1.65 15.58 -5.08
CA SER A 23 -1.77 14.61 -6.18
C SER A 23 -0.47 13.85 -6.43
N VAL A 24 0.68 14.55 -6.42
CA VAL A 24 2.00 13.91 -6.53
C VAL A 24 2.32 13.08 -5.29
N GLY A 25 1.95 13.54 -4.09
CA GLY A 25 2.10 12.78 -2.85
C GLY A 25 1.35 11.45 -2.88
N ILE A 26 0.10 11.46 -3.34
CA ILE A 26 -0.73 10.25 -3.50
C ILE A 26 -0.13 9.28 -4.50
N LEU A 27 0.38 9.77 -5.64
CA LEU A 27 0.99 8.93 -6.66
C LEU A 27 2.18 8.16 -6.08
N TRP A 28 3.12 8.85 -5.44
CA TRP A 28 4.27 8.22 -4.82
C TRP A 28 3.88 7.30 -3.66
N SER A 29 2.92 7.72 -2.82
CA SER A 29 2.41 6.93 -1.70
C SER A 29 1.81 5.61 -2.19
N THR A 30 1.06 5.66 -3.30
CA THR A 30 0.47 4.49 -3.93
C THR A 30 1.56 3.53 -4.44
N ILE A 31 2.57 4.05 -5.14
CA ILE A 31 3.69 3.25 -5.66
C ILE A 31 4.43 2.54 -4.50
N PHE A 32 4.81 3.29 -3.46
CA PHE A 32 5.52 2.71 -2.32
C PHE A 32 4.68 1.71 -1.52
N SER A 33 3.38 1.96 -1.37
CA SER A 33 2.47 1.05 -0.67
C SER A 33 2.32 -0.25 -1.44
N LEU A 34 2.03 -0.18 -2.73
CA LEU A 34 1.84 -1.36 -3.56
C LEU A 34 3.13 -2.19 -3.68
N PHE A 35 4.28 -1.51 -3.84
CA PHE A 35 5.58 -2.18 -3.79
C PHE A 35 5.82 -2.83 -2.42
N GLY A 36 5.56 -2.12 -1.33
CA GLY A 36 5.70 -2.64 0.03
C GLY A 36 4.83 -3.88 0.27
N LEU A 37 3.56 -3.84 -0.14
CA LEU A 37 2.63 -4.97 0.00
C LEU A 37 3.06 -6.17 -0.83
N PHE A 38 3.51 -5.95 -2.07
CA PHE A 38 4.08 -7.01 -2.90
C PHE A 38 5.31 -7.63 -2.23
N MET A 39 6.23 -6.82 -1.71
CA MET A 39 7.43 -7.30 -1.01
C MET A 39 7.09 -8.09 0.26
N VAL A 40 6.11 -7.63 1.04
CA VAL A 40 5.63 -8.38 2.22
C VAL A 40 5.05 -9.73 1.80
N GLY A 41 4.23 -9.77 0.76
CA GLY A 41 3.67 -11.02 0.23
C GLY A 41 4.75 -11.94 -0.34
N TRP A 42 5.75 -11.39 -1.03
CA TRP A 42 6.90 -12.13 -1.52
C TRP A 42 7.71 -12.76 -0.39
N ILE A 43 8.05 -11.97 0.65
CA ILE A 43 8.79 -12.45 1.82
C ILE A 43 7.99 -13.54 2.52
N LYS A 44 6.69 -13.36 2.71
CA LYS A 44 5.77 -14.40 3.21
C LYS A 44 5.92 -15.68 2.39
N GLY A 45 5.84 -15.61 1.06
CA GLY A 45 5.98 -16.75 0.17
C GLY A 45 7.35 -17.45 0.26
N VAL A 46 8.43 -16.69 0.49
CA VAL A 46 9.77 -17.27 0.76
C VAL A 46 9.74 -18.08 2.06
N LEU A 47 9.20 -17.49 3.13
CA LEU A 47 9.23 -18.06 4.48
C LEU A 47 8.36 -19.32 4.59
N VAL A 48 7.19 -19.32 3.96
CA VAL A 48 6.24 -20.45 3.99
C VAL A 48 6.44 -21.45 2.84
N LYS A 49 7.48 -21.25 2.01
CA LYS A 49 7.81 -22.10 0.84
C LYS A 49 6.67 -22.21 -0.18
N SER A 50 5.92 -21.12 -0.38
CA SER A 50 4.87 -20.97 -1.41
C SER A 50 5.43 -20.30 -2.69
N ASN A 51 4.58 -20.11 -3.70
CA ASN A 51 4.88 -19.29 -4.87
C ASN A 51 4.97 -17.81 -4.49
N ARG A 52 6.20 -17.33 -4.35
CA ARG A 52 6.56 -15.97 -3.92
C ARG A 52 5.90 -14.87 -4.77
N VAL A 53 5.81 -15.07 -6.08
CA VAL A 53 5.24 -14.08 -7.00
C VAL A 53 3.74 -14.02 -6.81
N LEU A 54 3.08 -15.18 -6.72
CA LEU A 54 1.63 -15.25 -6.51
C LEU A 54 1.25 -14.67 -5.14
N ASP A 55 1.93 -15.07 -4.07
CA ASP A 55 1.72 -14.53 -2.73
C ASP A 55 1.93 -13.00 -2.66
N GLY A 56 2.88 -12.48 -3.44
CA GLY A 56 3.11 -11.04 -3.61
C GLY A 56 1.97 -10.35 -4.35
N LEU A 57 1.51 -10.92 -5.46
CA LEU A 57 0.40 -10.39 -6.25
C LEU A 57 -0.93 -10.43 -5.50
N GLU A 58 -1.17 -11.45 -4.68
CA GLU A 58 -2.34 -11.52 -3.79
C GLU A 58 -2.36 -10.34 -2.81
N ASN A 59 -1.24 -10.10 -2.11
CA ASN A 59 -1.13 -8.97 -1.18
C ASN A 59 -1.24 -7.61 -1.90
N PHE A 60 -0.62 -7.47 -3.08
CA PHE A 60 -0.76 -6.28 -3.92
C PHE A 60 -2.23 -6.05 -4.30
N GLY A 61 -2.92 -7.09 -4.77
CA GLY A 61 -4.31 -7.03 -5.21
C GLY A 61 -5.26 -6.67 -4.07
N LEU A 62 -5.07 -7.25 -2.88
CA LEU A 62 -5.84 -6.92 -1.69
C LEU A 62 -5.67 -5.44 -1.30
N GLY A 63 -4.43 -4.92 -1.33
CA GLY A 63 -4.16 -3.52 -1.05
C GLY A 63 -4.76 -2.58 -2.09
N ALA A 64 -4.58 -2.89 -3.38
CA ALA A 64 -5.13 -2.10 -4.47
C ALA A 64 -6.66 -2.04 -4.42
N ALA A 65 -7.32 -3.18 -4.16
CA ALA A 65 -8.76 -3.25 -4.00
C ALA A 65 -9.25 -2.45 -2.79
N GLY A 66 -8.58 -2.58 -1.64
CA GLY A 66 -8.90 -1.80 -0.45
C GLY A 66 -8.77 -0.29 -0.70
N ALA A 67 -7.65 0.15 -1.28
CA ALA A 67 -7.42 1.55 -1.62
C ALA A 67 -8.46 2.09 -2.61
N ALA A 68 -8.80 1.34 -3.65
CA ALA A 68 -9.83 1.72 -4.62
C ALA A 68 -11.20 1.89 -3.96
N ILE A 69 -11.61 0.95 -3.10
CA ILE A 69 -12.88 1.03 -2.38
C ILE A 69 -12.90 2.24 -1.45
N THR A 70 -11.83 2.47 -0.67
CA THR A 70 -11.76 3.62 0.24
C THR A 70 -11.76 4.95 -0.52
N TYR A 71 -11.09 5.02 -1.67
CA TYR A 71 -11.12 6.20 -2.52
C TYR A 71 -12.53 6.49 -3.06
N LEU A 72 -13.24 5.47 -3.56
CA LEU A 72 -14.62 5.60 -4.02
C LEU A 72 -15.55 6.10 -2.90
N ILE A 73 -15.39 5.58 -1.68
CA ILE A 73 -16.13 6.05 -0.51
C ILE A 73 -15.84 7.54 -0.24
N GLY A 74 -14.57 7.95 -0.33
CA GLY A 74 -14.19 9.37 -0.19
C GLY A 74 -14.92 10.26 -1.20
N LEU A 75 -14.99 9.84 -2.47
CA LEU A 75 -15.74 10.56 -3.50
C LEU A 75 -17.24 10.66 -3.18
N MET A 76 -17.86 9.60 -2.65
CA MET A 76 -19.27 9.60 -2.26
C MET A 76 -19.59 10.52 -1.08
N VAL A 77 -18.64 10.70 -0.17
CA VAL A 77 -18.77 11.59 1.01
C VAL A 77 -18.38 13.03 0.67
N GLY A 78 -17.94 13.30 -0.55
CA GLY A 78 -17.60 14.65 -1.03
C GLY A 78 -16.19 15.10 -0.67
N THR A 79 -15.28 14.17 -0.31
CA THR A 79 -13.86 14.50 -0.18
C THR A 79 -13.21 14.38 -1.55
N SER A 80 -13.17 15.49 -2.28
CA SER A 80 -12.30 15.64 -3.45
C SER A 80 -10.88 15.91 -2.97
N VAL A 81 -9.95 15.05 -3.40
CA VAL A 81 -8.51 15.22 -3.17
C VAL A 81 -7.84 15.79 -4.40
#